data_AF-A0A356LBN5-F1
#
_entry.id   AF-A0A356LBN5-F1
#
_cell.length_a   1.000
_cell.length_b   1.000
_cell.length_c   1.000
_cell.angle_alpha   90.00
_cell.angle_beta   90.00
_cell.angle_gamma   90.00
#
_symmetry.space_group_name_H-M   'P 1'
#
loop_
_entity.id
_entity.type
_entity.pdbx_description
1 polymer ?
#
loop_
_entity_poly.entity_id
_entity_poly.type
_entity_poly.pdbx_seq_one_letter_code
_entity_poly.pdbx_strand_id
1 'polypeptide(L)'
;MKYQHGQALTEGLIVLLCVLTFFAAATWLGRLQDVALYEQHASRFGAFELARAGNIDNAKLSPRFFQGRHAGWRNRQGNALVVDDRIQVTYNRQARLDPQSQPGAVDRNATILREEWELKDSGIANVSLRIRPRATTPSEKTLTRTERVGWALDFIDSLAVSLRRHTAILVDAGHAINAQSAHERAAASNTAWQQIARASYAAGKKMAAAAMPVDTPWGRAASVFDWFMPWAGKKP
;
A
#
# COMPACT_ATOMS: atom_id res chain seq x y z
N MET A 1 40.70 51.66 -21.11
CA MET A 1 40.53 50.48 -20.23
C MET A 1 39.96 50.87 -18.87
N LYS A 2 38.69 51.33 -18.77
CA LYS A 2 38.08 51.77 -17.50
C LYS A 2 36.59 51.42 -17.39
N TYR A 3 36.21 50.14 -17.56
CA TYR A 3 34.84 49.68 -17.28
C TYR A 3 34.73 48.36 -16.49
N GLN A 4 35.84 47.75 -16.06
CA GLN A 4 35.82 46.44 -15.39
C GLN A 4 35.76 46.49 -13.85
N HIS A 5 35.85 47.66 -13.20
CA HIS A 5 36.05 47.77 -11.75
C HIS A 5 34.77 47.57 -10.89
N GLY A 6 33.64 47.20 -11.49
CA GLY A 6 32.40 46.86 -10.76
C GLY A 6 31.69 45.58 -11.25
N GLN A 7 32.19 44.99 -12.34
CA GLN A 7 31.55 43.82 -12.97
C GLN A 7 31.72 42.57 -12.12
N ALA A 8 32.93 42.30 -11.63
CA ALA A 8 33.21 41.14 -10.79
C ALA A 8 32.39 41.14 -9.48
N LEU A 9 32.16 42.33 -8.90
CA LEU A 9 31.32 42.47 -7.70
C LEU A 9 29.85 42.18 -8.01
N THR A 10 29.37 42.64 -9.17
CA THR A 10 27.99 42.42 -9.61
C THR A 10 27.75 40.94 -9.95
N GLU A 11 28.67 40.32 -10.69
CA GLU A 11 28.63 38.90 -11.01
C GLU A 11 28.71 38.03 -9.75
N GLY A 12 29.60 38.35 -8.81
CA GLY A 12 29.69 37.66 -7.52
C GLY A 12 28.39 37.74 -6.71
N LEU A 13 27.72 38.90 -6.70
CA LEU A 13 26.45 39.08 -6.00
C LEU A 13 25.31 38.29 -6.65
N ILE A 14 25.28 38.20 -7.98
CA ILE A 14 24.33 37.35 -8.71
C ILE A 14 24.56 35.87 -8.38
N VAL A 15 25.82 35.41 -8.42
CA VAL A 15 26.16 34.02 -8.09
C VAL A 15 25.75 33.69 -6.65
N LEU A 16 26.05 34.58 -5.70
CA LEU A 16 25.65 34.41 -4.30
C LEU A 16 24.13 34.31 -4.15
N LEU A 17 23.37 35.16 -4.83
CA LEU A 17 21.90 35.14 -4.81
C LEU A 17 21.34 33.83 -5.40
N CYS A 18 21.92 33.34 -6.49
CA CYS A 18 21.57 32.04 -7.07
C CYS A 18 21.81 30.90 -6.07
N VAL A 19 22.97 30.90 -5.40
CA VAL A 19 23.31 29.89 -4.40
C VAL A 19 22.35 29.92 -3.21
N LEU A 20 22.04 31.10 -2.66
CA LEU A 20 21.09 31.23 -1.56
C LEU A 20 19.67 30.78 -1.95
N THR A 21 19.23 31.11 -3.16
CA THR A 21 17.94 30.66 -3.69
C THR A 21 17.91 29.14 -3.86
N PHE A 22 19.00 28.56 -4.34
CA PHE A 22 19.14 27.11 -4.47
C PHE A 22 19.06 26.40 -3.12
N PHE A 23 19.76 26.89 -2.10
CA PHE A 23 19.66 26.35 -0.73
C PHE A 23 18.24 26.49 -0.15
N ALA A 24 17.58 27.62 -0.38
CA ALA A 24 16.19 27.81 0.02
C ALA A 24 15.25 26.80 -0.67
N ALA A 25 15.40 26.61 -1.98
CA ALA A 25 14.61 25.64 -2.74
C ALA A 25 14.87 24.20 -2.28
N ALA A 26 16.13 23.83 -2.02
CA ALA A 26 16.48 22.50 -1.54
C ALA A 26 15.88 22.20 -0.15
N THR A 27 15.95 23.16 0.77
CA THR A 27 15.35 23.00 2.11
C THR A 27 13.82 22.96 2.06
N TRP A 28 13.20 23.76 1.19
CA TRP A 28 11.75 23.70 0.95
C TRP A 28 11.31 22.36 0.38
N LEU A 29 12.02 21.86 -0.64
CA LEU A 29 11.75 20.55 -1.24
C LEU A 29 11.95 19.42 -0.23
N GLY A 30 13.01 19.47 0.59
CA GLY A 30 13.25 18.48 1.64
C GLY A 30 12.09 18.40 2.64
N ARG A 31 11.51 19.54 3.03
CA ARG A 31 10.31 19.58 3.88
C ARG A 31 9.10 18.94 3.20
N LEU A 32 8.89 19.19 1.91
CA LEU A 32 7.81 18.55 1.16
C LEU A 32 8.00 17.04 1.00
N GLN A 33 9.24 16.59 0.79
CA GLN A 33 9.58 15.17 0.72
C GLN A 33 9.29 14.48 2.05
N ASP A 34 9.66 15.10 3.16
CA ASP A 34 9.38 14.58 4.50
C ASP A 34 7.86 14.48 4.75
N VAL A 35 7.10 15.55 4.47
CA VAL A 35 5.62 15.50 4.53
C VAL A 35 5.07 14.36 3.67
N ALA A 36 5.59 14.18 2.45
CA ALA A 36 5.13 13.15 1.54
C ALA A 36 5.50 11.72 1.99
N LEU A 37 6.57 11.54 2.76
CA LEU A 37 6.95 10.27 3.39
C LEU A 37 6.01 9.94 4.55
N TYR A 38 5.72 10.91 5.43
CA TYR A 38 4.73 10.72 6.49
C TYR A 38 3.34 10.43 5.93
N GLU A 39 2.96 11.11 4.86
CA GLU A 39 1.72 10.85 4.13
C GLU A 39 1.66 9.40 3.62
N GLN A 40 2.78 8.88 3.12
CA GLN A 40 2.89 7.50 2.63
C GLN A 40 2.83 6.48 3.77
N HIS A 41 3.48 6.75 4.90
CA HIS A 41 3.40 5.89 6.09
C HIS A 41 1.99 5.87 6.68
N ALA A 42 1.32 7.02 6.75
CA ALA A 42 -0.06 7.13 7.22
C ALA A 42 -1.04 6.40 6.28
N SER A 43 -0.88 6.55 4.96
CA SER A 43 -1.67 5.84 3.96
C SER A 43 -1.50 4.32 4.08
N ARG A 44 -0.27 3.83 4.24
CA ARG A 44 0.00 2.40 4.44
C ARG A 44 -0.60 1.88 5.73
N PHE A 45 -0.40 2.59 6.84
CA PHE A 45 -0.99 2.23 8.12
C PHE A 45 -2.52 2.16 8.04
N GLY A 46 -3.15 3.17 7.44
CA GLY A 46 -4.59 3.20 7.23
C GLY A 46 -5.07 2.04 6.36
N ALA A 47 -4.36 1.69 5.29
CA ALA A 47 -4.72 0.57 4.43
C ALA A 47 -4.62 -0.77 5.16
N PHE A 48 -3.59 -0.97 6.00
CA PHE A 48 -3.46 -2.17 6.83
C PHE A 48 -4.55 -2.26 7.90
N GLU A 49 -4.85 -1.17 8.60
CA GLU A 49 -5.95 -1.13 9.57
C GLU A 49 -7.30 -1.36 8.88
N LEU A 50 -7.54 -0.77 7.71
CA LEU A 50 -8.76 -1.00 6.94
C LEU A 50 -8.89 -2.45 6.47
N ALA A 51 -7.79 -3.07 6.04
CA ALA A 51 -7.77 -4.48 5.66
C ALA A 51 -8.03 -5.40 6.86
N ARG A 52 -7.48 -5.08 8.04
CA ARG A 52 -7.55 -5.90 9.26
C ARG A 52 -8.86 -5.74 10.04
N ALA A 53 -9.29 -4.50 10.28
CA ALA A 53 -10.42 -4.16 11.15
C ALA A 53 -11.67 -3.74 10.37
N GLY A 54 -11.55 -3.49 9.07
CA GLY A 54 -12.66 -3.07 8.20
C GLY A 54 -13.05 -1.59 8.32
N ASN A 55 -12.43 -0.84 9.22
CA ASN A 55 -12.60 0.60 9.38
C ASN A 55 -11.26 1.29 9.69
N ILE A 56 -11.24 2.62 9.61
CA ILE A 56 -10.09 3.44 10.00
C ILE A 56 -10.54 4.37 11.12
N ASP A 57 -9.80 4.35 12.23
CA ASP A 57 -9.97 5.29 13.32
C ASP A 57 -9.16 6.56 13.04
N ASN A 58 -9.80 7.56 12.45
CA ASN A 58 -9.18 8.86 12.15
C ASN A 58 -8.61 9.54 13.40
N ALA A 59 -9.23 9.31 14.58
CA ALA A 59 -8.77 9.87 15.84
C ALA A 59 -7.45 9.25 16.32
N LYS A 60 -7.05 8.08 15.79
CA LYS A 60 -5.73 7.48 16.02
C LYS A 60 -4.73 7.82 14.93
N LEU A 61 -5.19 7.97 13.69
CA LEU A 61 -4.32 8.21 12.54
C LEU A 61 -3.68 9.61 12.59
N SER A 62 -4.47 10.66 12.85
CA SER A 62 -3.94 12.03 12.87
C SER A 62 -2.91 12.26 13.98
N PRO A 63 -3.15 11.90 15.25
CA PRO A 63 -2.18 12.13 16.31
C PRO A 63 -0.87 11.36 16.12
N ARG A 64 -0.93 10.19 15.47
CA ARG A 64 0.22 9.31 15.27
C ARG A 64 1.19 9.81 14.21
N PHE A 65 0.70 10.45 13.14
CA PHE A 65 1.52 10.84 11.99
C PHE A 65 1.63 12.35 11.80
N PHE A 66 0.64 13.12 12.26
CA PHE A 66 0.54 14.57 12.02
C PHE A 66 0.53 15.41 13.30
N GLN A 67 0.70 14.79 14.47
CA GLN A 67 0.86 15.52 15.73
C GLN A 67 2.11 15.01 16.48
N GLY A 68 2.64 15.85 17.38
CA GLY A 68 3.84 15.56 18.16
C GLY A 68 5.13 16.15 17.58
N ARG A 69 6.27 15.74 18.16
CA ARG A 69 7.61 16.32 17.88
C ARG A 69 8.06 16.18 16.42
N HIS A 70 7.45 15.24 15.69
CA HIS A 70 7.75 14.92 14.29
C HIS A 70 6.91 15.72 13.29
N ALA A 71 5.77 16.28 13.72
CA ALA A 71 4.88 17.07 12.87
C ALA A 71 5.17 18.58 12.94
N GLY A 72 6.42 18.94 13.24
CA GLY A 72 6.87 20.31 13.43
C GLY A 72 7.21 21.05 12.13
N TRP A 73 6.68 20.64 10.98
CA TRP A 73 6.99 21.29 9.71
C TRP A 73 6.54 22.75 9.77
N ARG A 74 7.51 23.66 9.70
CA ARG A 74 7.28 25.08 9.63
C ARG A 74 7.76 25.60 8.28
N ASN A 75 7.16 26.67 7.79
CA ASN A 75 7.71 27.42 6.67
C ASN A 75 8.90 28.29 7.15
N ARG A 76 9.50 29.09 6.25
CA ARG A 76 10.60 29.99 6.63
C ARG A 76 10.18 31.09 7.60
N GLN A 77 8.91 31.47 7.59
CA GLN A 77 8.31 32.45 8.49
C GLN A 77 7.94 31.86 9.87
N GLY A 78 8.21 30.57 10.11
CA GLY A 78 7.91 29.91 11.38
C GLY A 78 6.47 29.42 11.55
N ASN A 79 5.61 29.62 10.55
CA ASN A 79 4.22 29.14 10.54
C ASN A 79 4.15 27.65 10.25
N ALA A 80 3.19 26.95 10.85
CA ALA A 80 2.95 25.53 10.55
C ALA A 80 2.64 25.32 9.06
N LEU A 81 3.36 24.39 8.44
CA LEU A 81 3.23 24.03 7.02
C LEU A 81 2.04 23.09 6.81
N VAL A 82 1.81 22.17 7.76
CA VAL A 82 0.69 21.22 7.75
C VAL A 82 -0.20 21.53 8.94
N VAL A 83 -1.50 21.59 8.69
CA VAL A 83 -2.56 21.89 9.66
C VAL A 83 -3.72 20.92 9.43
N ASP A 84 -4.41 20.53 10.49
CA ASP A 84 -5.37 19.42 10.48
C ASP A 84 -6.52 19.62 9.47
N ASP A 85 -6.97 20.86 9.25
CA ASP A 85 -8.02 21.23 8.28
C ASP A 85 -7.61 21.02 6.81
N ARG A 86 -6.32 20.82 6.55
CA ARG A 86 -5.76 20.58 5.21
C ARG A 86 -5.33 19.13 4.97
N ILE A 87 -5.66 18.24 5.89
CA ILE A 87 -5.44 16.80 5.78
C ILE A 87 -6.77 16.14 5.44
N GLN A 88 -6.83 15.51 4.26
CA GLN A 88 -8.01 14.78 3.79
C GLN A 88 -7.69 13.30 3.70
N VAL A 89 -8.32 12.50 4.55
CA VAL A 89 -8.26 11.04 4.50
C VAL A 89 -9.51 10.55 3.76
N THR A 90 -9.32 9.81 2.68
CA THR A 90 -10.40 9.12 1.97
C THR A 90 -10.08 7.64 1.94
N TYR A 91 -11.10 6.80 2.11
CA TYR A 91 -10.91 5.36 2.08
C TYR A 91 -12.09 4.67 1.42
N ASN A 92 -11.83 3.51 0.83
CA ASN A 92 -12.82 2.67 0.16
C ASN A 92 -12.42 1.20 0.35
N ARG A 93 -13.37 0.34 0.71
CA ARG A 93 -13.20 -1.13 0.79
C ARG A 93 -14.06 -1.88 -0.23
N GLN A 94 -14.94 -1.19 -0.93
CA GLN A 94 -15.91 -1.77 -1.86
C GLN A 94 -15.34 -1.99 -3.26
N ALA A 95 -14.18 -1.42 -3.57
CA ALA A 95 -13.52 -1.66 -4.85
C ALA A 95 -13.18 -3.15 -4.98
N ARG A 96 -13.47 -3.74 -6.12
CA ARG A 96 -13.13 -5.12 -6.46
C ARG A 96 -12.35 -5.17 -7.77
N LEU A 97 -11.50 -6.18 -7.90
CA LEU A 97 -10.84 -6.53 -9.14
C LEU A 97 -11.87 -6.91 -10.19
N ASP A 98 -11.65 -6.40 -11.40
CA ASP A 98 -12.39 -6.83 -12.57
C ASP A 98 -12.29 -8.37 -12.71
N PRO A 99 -13.36 -9.09 -13.11
CA PRO A 99 -13.32 -10.53 -13.29
C PRO A 99 -12.17 -11.02 -14.19
N GLN A 100 -11.75 -10.24 -15.19
CA GLN A 100 -10.60 -10.58 -16.05
C GLN A 100 -9.26 -10.41 -15.35
N SER A 101 -9.18 -9.58 -14.32
CA SER A 101 -7.96 -9.32 -13.54
C SER A 101 -7.76 -10.30 -12.39
N GLN A 102 -8.71 -11.22 -12.16
CA GLN A 102 -8.60 -12.25 -11.14
C GLN A 102 -7.90 -13.51 -11.68
N PRO A 103 -7.34 -14.37 -10.80
CA PRO A 103 -6.69 -15.61 -11.22
C PRO A 103 -7.57 -16.47 -12.12
N GLY A 104 -7.05 -16.84 -13.29
CA GLY A 104 -7.78 -17.59 -14.32
C GLY A 104 -8.89 -16.80 -15.04
N ALA A 105 -8.92 -15.48 -14.87
CA ALA A 105 -9.81 -14.54 -15.56
C ALA A 105 -11.28 -14.99 -15.54
N VAL A 106 -11.96 -14.89 -16.68
CA VAL A 106 -13.40 -15.21 -16.83
C VAL A 106 -13.67 -16.69 -17.17
N ASP A 107 -12.67 -17.57 -17.05
CA ASP A 107 -12.89 -19.00 -17.25
C ASP A 107 -13.85 -19.55 -16.19
N ARG A 108 -14.76 -20.45 -16.62
CA ARG A 108 -15.80 -21.01 -15.75
C ARG A 108 -15.19 -21.84 -14.62
N ASN A 109 -14.23 -22.70 -14.94
CA ASN A 109 -13.58 -23.55 -13.94
C ASN A 109 -12.73 -22.70 -13.00
N ALA A 110 -12.04 -21.69 -13.52
CA ALA A 110 -11.31 -20.73 -12.69
C ALA A 110 -12.22 -19.96 -11.73
N THR A 111 -13.43 -19.59 -12.16
CA THR A 111 -14.41 -18.93 -11.29
C THR A 111 -14.87 -19.84 -10.17
N ILE A 112 -15.21 -21.10 -10.47
CA ILE A 112 -15.59 -22.10 -9.47
C ILE A 112 -14.45 -22.35 -8.49
N LEU A 113 -13.23 -22.56 -8.99
CA LEU A 113 -12.06 -22.79 -8.15
C LEU A 113 -11.74 -21.59 -7.24
N ARG A 114 -11.91 -20.35 -7.72
CA ARG A 114 -11.73 -19.16 -6.88
C ARG A 114 -12.74 -19.09 -5.74
N GLU A 115 -13.97 -19.56 -5.97
CA GLU A 115 -15.01 -19.62 -4.94
C GLU A 115 -14.74 -20.75 -3.95
N GLU A 116 -14.43 -21.97 -4.44
CA GLU A 116 -14.16 -23.14 -3.59
C GLU A 116 -12.88 -22.99 -2.75
N TRP A 117 -11.88 -22.27 -3.24
CA TRP A 117 -10.62 -22.02 -2.53
C TRP A 117 -10.59 -20.70 -1.77
N GLU A 118 -11.68 -19.93 -1.77
CA GLU A 118 -11.76 -18.60 -1.16
C GLU A 118 -10.64 -17.65 -1.65
N LEU A 119 -10.25 -17.79 -2.92
CA LEU A 119 -9.28 -16.92 -3.60
C LEU A 119 -9.95 -15.76 -4.34
N LYS A 120 -11.27 -15.82 -4.50
CA LYS A 120 -12.06 -14.76 -5.11
C LYS A 120 -11.86 -13.47 -4.35
N ASP A 121 -11.62 -12.39 -5.08
CA ASP A 121 -11.46 -11.08 -4.47
C ASP A 121 -12.70 -10.70 -3.64
N SER A 122 -12.47 -10.42 -2.36
CA SER A 122 -13.49 -9.98 -1.41
C SER A 122 -13.58 -8.45 -1.33
N GLY A 123 -12.53 -7.74 -1.77
CA GLY A 123 -12.44 -6.30 -1.81
C GLY A 123 -11.00 -5.78 -1.70
N ILE A 124 -10.82 -4.53 -2.13
CA ILE A 124 -9.57 -3.80 -2.06
C ILE A 124 -9.71 -2.70 -1.01
N ALA A 125 -8.90 -2.78 0.04
CA ALA A 125 -8.73 -1.71 1.01
C ALA A 125 -7.86 -0.61 0.39
N ASN A 126 -8.50 0.46 -0.06
CA ASN A 126 -7.85 1.64 -0.62
C ASN A 126 -7.92 2.78 0.38
N VAL A 127 -6.77 3.37 0.70
CA VAL A 127 -6.66 4.58 1.49
C VAL A 127 -5.88 5.61 0.67
N SER A 128 -6.49 6.77 0.50
CA SER A 128 -5.85 7.94 -0.11
C SER A 128 -5.83 9.06 0.91
N LEU A 129 -4.62 9.49 1.22
CA LEU A 129 -4.38 10.70 1.98
C LEU A 129 -4.09 11.84 1.00
N ARG A 130 -4.46 13.05 1.38
CA ARG A 130 -4.10 14.27 0.67
C ARG A 130 -3.76 15.34 1.67
N ILE A 131 -2.59 15.96 1.51
CA ILE A 131 -2.14 17.08 2.34
C ILE A 131 -1.93 18.28 1.42
N ARG A 132 -2.47 19.43 1.82
CA ARG A 132 -2.20 20.71 1.15
C ARG A 132 -1.38 21.62 2.06
N PRO A 133 -0.04 21.63 1.93
CA PRO A 133 0.81 22.58 2.64
C PRO A 133 0.30 24.02 2.56
N ARG A 134 0.47 24.78 3.65
CA ARG A 134 0.12 26.20 3.71
C ARG A 134 1.12 27.01 2.90
N ALA A 135 0.68 27.52 1.75
CA ALA A 135 1.37 28.57 1.02
C ALA A 135 1.24 29.90 1.77
N THR A 136 2.30 30.71 1.74
CA THR A 136 2.26 32.09 2.22
C THR A 136 1.60 32.97 1.18
N THR A 137 0.58 33.72 1.58
CA THR A 137 0.07 34.83 0.76
C THR A 137 1.14 35.92 0.71
N PRO A 138 1.57 36.37 -0.48
CA PRO A 138 2.45 37.53 -0.59
C PRO A 138 1.81 38.71 0.15
N SER A 139 2.56 39.36 1.03
CA SER A 139 2.05 40.56 1.71
C SER A 139 1.80 41.65 0.66
N GLU A 140 0.58 42.20 0.63
CA GLU A 140 0.11 43.24 -0.30
C GLU A 140 0.82 44.60 -0.12
N LYS A 141 1.92 44.65 0.64
CA LYS A 141 2.65 45.87 0.95
C LYS A 141 3.55 46.26 -0.22
N THR A 142 3.44 47.53 -0.62
CA THR A 142 4.20 48.18 -1.69
C THR A 142 5.70 47.91 -1.54
N LEU A 143 6.27 47.16 -2.50
CA LEU A 143 7.68 46.75 -2.51
C LEU A 143 8.61 47.96 -2.46
N THR A 144 9.30 48.15 -1.33
CA THR A 144 10.42 49.07 -1.20
C THR A 144 11.65 48.51 -1.94
N ARG A 145 12.57 49.38 -2.37
CA ARG A 145 13.75 49.02 -3.20
C ARG A 145 14.63 47.91 -2.60
N THR A 146 14.60 47.77 -1.27
CA THR A 146 15.29 46.76 -0.46
C THR A 146 14.59 45.39 -0.44
N GLU A 147 13.29 45.31 -0.74
CA GLU A 147 12.50 44.06 -0.74
C GLU A 147 12.62 43.28 -2.05
N ARG A 148 13.22 43.86 -3.10
CA ARG A 148 13.51 43.18 -4.38
C ARG A 148 14.54 42.04 -4.28
N VAL A 149 15.18 41.81 -3.14
CA VAL A 149 16.06 40.64 -2.93
C VAL A 149 15.29 39.46 -2.34
N GLY A 150 14.16 39.70 -1.66
CA GLY A 150 13.33 38.66 -1.03
C GLY A 150 12.34 37.95 -1.97
N TRP A 151 12.01 38.56 -3.11
CA TRP A 151 10.96 38.07 -4.02
C TRP A 151 11.12 36.60 -4.44
N ALA A 152 12.34 36.15 -4.76
CA ALA A 152 12.59 34.77 -5.20
C ALA A 152 12.34 33.77 -4.07
N LEU A 153 12.57 34.20 -2.82
CA LEU A 153 12.37 33.38 -1.64
C LEU A 153 10.88 33.35 -1.24
N ASP A 154 10.20 34.50 -1.32
CA ASP A 154 8.75 34.60 -1.09
C ASP A 154 7.95 33.85 -2.15
N PHE A 155 8.45 33.82 -3.40
CA PHE A 155 7.86 33.03 -4.47
C PHE A 155 7.82 31.54 -4.09
N ILE A 156 8.93 30.98 -3.60
CA ILE A 156 9.01 29.58 -3.18
C ILE A 156 8.00 29.28 -2.06
N ASP A 157 7.86 30.17 -1.07
CA ASP A 157 6.90 30.01 0.02
C ASP A 157 5.44 30.18 -0.42
N SER A 158 5.19 30.90 -1.53
CA SER A 158 3.85 31.08 -2.13
C SER A 158 3.37 29.90 -2.98
N LEU A 159 4.25 28.94 -3.30
CA LEU A 159 3.89 27.78 -4.12
C LEU A 159 2.89 26.88 -3.41
N ALA A 160 1.65 26.86 -3.91
CA ALA A 160 0.60 25.98 -3.42
C ALA A 160 0.70 24.60 -4.09
N VAL A 161 1.28 23.63 -3.39
CA VAL A 161 1.36 22.23 -3.84
C VAL A 161 0.31 21.39 -3.11
N SER A 162 -0.26 20.40 -3.78
CA SER A 162 -1.07 19.34 -3.14
C SER A 162 -0.31 18.03 -3.25
N LEU A 163 -0.06 17.41 -2.11
CA LEU A 163 0.51 16.06 -2.03
C LEU A 163 -0.64 15.06 -1.88
N ARG A 164 -0.53 13.94 -2.59
CA ARG A 164 -1.50 12.84 -2.53
C ARG A 164 -0.76 11.51 -2.51
N ARG A 165 -0.96 10.71 -1.48
CA ARG A 165 -0.50 9.32 -1.41
C ARG A 165 -1.68 8.38 -1.37
N HIS A 166 -1.53 7.24 -2.05
CA HIS A 166 -2.52 6.18 -2.08
C HIS A 166 -1.86 4.85 -1.77
N THR A 167 -2.58 3.97 -1.10
CA THR A 167 -2.18 2.58 -0.85
C THR A 167 -3.40 1.69 -1.00
N ALA A 168 -3.24 0.64 -1.79
CA ALA A 168 -4.27 -0.36 -2.04
C ALA A 168 -3.75 -1.72 -1.58
N ILE A 169 -4.56 -2.44 -0.81
CA ILE A 169 -4.27 -3.78 -0.33
C ILE A 169 -5.45 -4.67 -0.71
N LEU A 170 -5.19 -5.77 -1.41
CA LEU A 170 -6.17 -6.82 -1.66
C LEU A 170 -6.47 -7.52 -0.33
N VAL A 171 -7.75 -7.57 0.06
CA VAL A 171 -8.16 -8.12 1.35
C VAL A 171 -8.62 -9.57 1.16
N ASP A 172 -8.32 -10.43 2.14
CA ASP A 172 -8.73 -11.84 2.17
C ASP A 172 -8.45 -12.63 0.87
N ALA A 173 -7.35 -12.32 0.19
CA ALA A 173 -6.96 -12.95 -1.08
C ALA A 173 -6.39 -14.37 -0.90
N GLY A 174 -7.17 -15.27 -0.27
CA GLY A 174 -6.78 -16.65 0.00
C GLY A 174 -5.76 -16.84 1.11
N HIS A 175 -5.58 -15.85 2.00
CA HIS A 175 -4.74 -16.05 3.17
C HIS A 175 -5.31 -17.20 4.02
N ALA A 176 -4.49 -18.21 4.27
CA ALA A 176 -4.78 -19.27 5.23
C ALA A 176 -4.10 -18.92 6.55
N ILE A 177 -4.84 -19.01 7.66
CA ILE A 177 -4.28 -18.74 9.00
C ILE A 177 -3.19 -19.76 9.34
N ASN A 178 -3.28 -20.97 8.77
CA ASN A 178 -2.28 -22.03 8.91
C ASN A 178 -2.34 -23.01 7.73
N ALA A 179 -1.30 -23.84 7.58
CA ALA A 179 -1.21 -24.85 6.54
C ALA A 179 -2.37 -25.86 6.58
N GLN A 180 -2.93 -26.15 7.76
CA GLN A 180 -4.07 -27.06 7.89
C GLN A 180 -5.33 -26.50 7.21
N SER A 181 -5.69 -25.24 7.46
CA SER A 181 -6.83 -24.58 6.83
C SER A 181 -6.70 -24.49 5.31
N ALA A 182 -5.48 -24.29 4.79
CA ALA A 182 -5.23 -24.36 3.35
C ALA A 182 -5.50 -25.77 2.78
N HIS A 183 -5.04 -26.82 3.47
CA HIS A 183 -5.31 -28.20 3.06
C HIS A 183 -6.79 -28.55 3.15
N GLU A 184 -7.48 -28.16 4.22
CA GLU A 184 -8.92 -28.41 4.37
C GLU A 184 -9.73 -27.76 3.25
N ARG A 185 -9.43 -26.51 2.88
CA ARG A 185 -10.06 -25.84 1.72
C ARG A 185 -9.78 -26.55 0.40
N ALA A 186 -8.53 -26.95 0.16
CA ALA A 186 -8.17 -27.70 -1.04
C ALA A 186 -8.84 -29.08 -1.11
N ALA A 187 -8.92 -29.81 0.02
CA ALA A 187 -9.59 -31.11 0.11
C ALA A 187 -11.11 -31.01 -0.02
N ALA A 188 -11.70 -29.90 0.42
CA ALA A 188 -13.14 -29.63 0.34
C ALA A 188 -13.59 -29.28 -1.09
N SER A 189 -12.69 -28.73 -1.91
CA SER A 189 -12.99 -28.34 -3.29
C SER A 189 -13.48 -29.54 -4.12
N ASN A 190 -14.69 -29.42 -4.65
CA ASN A 190 -15.28 -30.47 -5.45
C ASN A 190 -14.64 -30.54 -6.84
N THR A 191 -14.40 -29.39 -7.47
CA THR A 191 -13.80 -29.30 -8.79
C THR A 191 -12.31 -29.65 -8.79
N ALA A 192 -11.54 -29.23 -7.78
CA ALA A 192 -10.12 -29.52 -7.75
C ALA A 192 -9.79 -30.93 -7.24
N TRP A 193 -10.54 -31.42 -6.24
CA TRP A 193 -10.13 -32.60 -5.48
C TRP A 193 -11.20 -33.68 -5.39
N GLN A 194 -12.34 -33.39 -4.77
CA GLN A 194 -13.24 -34.45 -4.30
C GLN A 194 -13.80 -35.32 -5.42
N GLN A 195 -14.13 -34.73 -6.58
CA GLN A 195 -14.69 -35.51 -7.69
C GLN A 195 -13.72 -36.58 -8.18
N ILE A 196 -12.47 -36.20 -8.44
CA ILE A 196 -11.42 -37.13 -8.90
C ILE A 196 -11.05 -38.10 -7.78
N ALA A 197 -10.87 -37.61 -6.55
CA ALA A 197 -10.55 -38.46 -5.41
C ALA A 197 -11.61 -39.55 -5.19
N ARG A 198 -12.91 -39.21 -5.22
CA ARG A 198 -14.00 -40.18 -5.10
C ARG A 198 -13.97 -41.23 -6.22
N ALA A 199 -13.72 -40.81 -7.46
CA ALA A 199 -13.60 -41.73 -8.59
C ALA A 199 -12.41 -42.70 -8.41
N SER A 200 -11.24 -42.18 -8.04
CA SER A 200 -10.05 -42.98 -7.74
C SER A 200 -10.26 -43.93 -6.57
N TYR A 201 -10.91 -43.48 -5.48
CA TYR A 201 -11.20 -44.31 -4.32
C TYR A 201 -12.21 -45.41 -4.64
N ALA A 202 -13.22 -45.12 -5.46
CA ALA A 202 -14.17 -46.13 -5.92
C ALA A 202 -13.47 -47.22 -6.75
N ALA A 203 -12.58 -46.83 -7.66
CA ALA A 203 -11.77 -47.78 -8.43
C ALA A 203 -10.82 -48.60 -7.55
N GLY A 204 -10.10 -47.93 -6.64
CA GLY A 204 -9.19 -48.56 -5.70
C GLY A 204 -9.87 -49.55 -4.76
N LYS A 205 -11.07 -49.23 -4.25
CA LYS A 205 -11.87 -50.15 -3.43
C LYS A 205 -12.28 -51.41 -4.19
N LYS A 206 -12.62 -51.30 -5.48
CA LYS A 206 -12.92 -52.46 -6.34
C LYS A 206 -11.70 -53.36 -6.52
N MET A 207 -10.53 -52.75 -6.78
CA MET A 207 -9.27 -53.48 -6.91
C MET A 207 -8.85 -54.15 -5.59
N ALA A 208 -8.94 -53.43 -4.47
CA ALA A 208 -8.63 -53.96 -3.15
C ALA A 208 -9.54 -55.13 -2.79
N ALA A 209 -10.85 -55.05 -3.08
CA ALA A 209 -11.77 -56.16 -2.83
C ALA A 209 -11.40 -57.44 -3.61
N ALA A 210 -10.85 -57.30 -4.82
CA ALA A 210 -10.40 -58.43 -5.64
C ALA A 210 -9.02 -58.96 -5.23
N ALA A 211 -8.09 -58.08 -4.82
CA ALA A 211 -6.71 -58.43 -4.50
C ALA A 211 -6.50 -58.89 -3.05
N MET A 212 -7.24 -58.32 -2.08
CA MET A 212 -7.07 -58.61 -0.65
C MET A 212 -7.15 -60.10 -0.31
N PRO A 213 -8.09 -60.91 -0.86
CA PRO A 213 -8.12 -62.34 -0.59
C PRO A 213 -6.82 -63.07 -1.00
N VAL A 214 -6.17 -62.60 -2.07
CA VAL A 214 -4.90 -63.15 -2.56
C VAL A 214 -3.73 -62.63 -1.73
N ASP A 215 -3.76 -61.38 -1.28
CA ASP A 215 -2.69 -60.74 -0.53
C ASP A 215 -2.66 -61.12 0.96
N THR A 216 -3.80 -61.52 1.53
CA THR A 216 -3.94 -61.82 2.98
C THR A 216 -2.95 -62.88 3.48
N PRO A 217 -2.72 -64.02 2.78
CA PRO A 217 -1.73 -65.01 3.21
C PRO A 217 -0.28 -64.51 3.20
N TRP A 218 0.01 -63.44 2.46
CA TRP A 218 1.35 -62.85 2.33
C TRP A 218 1.61 -61.71 3.32
N GLY A 219 0.64 -61.40 4.20
CA GLY A 219 0.78 -60.37 5.23
C GLY A 219 0.95 -58.95 4.71
N ARG A 220 0.49 -58.65 3.49
CA ARG A 220 0.56 -57.28 2.94
C ARG A 220 -0.41 -56.34 3.65
N ALA A 221 0.02 -55.09 3.84
CA ALA A 221 -0.80 -54.05 4.45
C ALA A 221 -2.01 -53.68 3.57
N ALA A 222 -3.11 -53.28 4.22
CA ALA A 222 -4.32 -52.84 3.52
C ALA A 222 -4.08 -51.55 2.71
N SER A 223 -4.84 -51.39 1.62
CA SER A 223 -4.76 -50.19 0.79
C SER A 223 -5.15 -48.93 1.56
N VAL A 224 -4.31 -47.89 1.51
CA VAL A 224 -4.58 -46.57 2.06
C VAL A 224 -5.17 -45.68 0.97
N PHE A 225 -6.37 -45.14 1.21
CA PHE A 225 -7.06 -44.28 0.24
C PHE A 225 -6.92 -42.80 0.56
N ASP A 226 -6.87 -42.43 1.83
CA ASP A 226 -6.62 -41.04 2.21
C ASP A 226 -5.13 -40.73 2.16
N TRP A 227 -4.68 -40.24 1.01
CA TRP A 227 -3.29 -39.84 0.79
C TRP A 227 -3.09 -38.33 0.91
N PHE A 228 -4.17 -37.55 1.03
CA PHE A 228 -4.09 -36.09 1.05
C PHE A 228 -4.01 -35.54 2.48
N MET A 229 -4.89 -35.98 3.39
CA MET A 229 -4.90 -35.49 4.78
C MET A 229 -3.66 -35.85 5.60
N PRO A 230 -2.92 -36.96 5.35
CA PRO A 230 -1.69 -37.24 6.07
C PRO A 230 -0.60 -36.16 5.93
N TRP A 231 -0.71 -35.26 4.94
CA TRP A 231 0.19 -34.13 4.74
C TRP A 231 -0.31 -32.82 5.35
N ALA A 232 -1.56 -32.78 5.83
CA ALA A 232 -2.14 -31.59 6.43
C ALA A 232 -1.30 -31.14 7.64
N GLY A 233 -0.86 -29.88 7.63
CA GLY A 233 -0.05 -29.29 8.70
C GLY A 233 1.39 -29.81 8.80
N LYS A 234 1.84 -30.71 7.91
CA LYS A 234 3.24 -31.24 7.91
C LYS A 234 4.20 -30.50 6.99
N LYS A 235 3.70 -29.53 6.22
CA LYS A 235 4.51 -28.64 5.38
C LYS A 235 4.29 -27.19 5.84
N PRO A 236 5.38 -26.39 5.90
CA PRO A 236 5.32 -25.00 6.36
C PRO A 236 4.40 -24.14 5.49
#